data_AF-A0A820WF21-F1
#
_entry.id   AF-A0A820WF21-F1
#
_cell.length_a   1.000
_cell.length_b   1.000
_cell.length_c   1.000
_cell.angle_alpha   90.00
_cell.angle_beta   90.00
_cell.angle_gamma   90.00
#
_symmetry.space_group_name_H-M   'P 1'
#
loop_
_entity.id
_entity.type
_entity.pdbx_description
1 polymer ?
#
loop_
_entity_poly.entity_id
_entity_poly.type
_entity_poly.pdbx_seq_one_letter_code
_entity_poly.pdbx_strand_id
1 'polypeptide(L)'
;VGSSRSVIRKISSEGNVKLRRDDDLEKSLRQLKSEQTEKLFPGEQITGYLQEISIDPLRLICFTAGGIAAYHKFASTIPLSWDATGGIIVNRKKRIFYYELTMSSLDKGGSSLPIAVMLSASHGTMDIIHWMNCFIEKYKQVYGYTNPFPKPPVIHSDRALVFLLAGIQVFNGDETMDRYIERCWRIIQRVATKRDLEITVVHSCLGHFMKNVKVNASKVLGKKQVSFGMWLMAL
;
A
#
# COMPACT_ATOMS: atom_id res chain seq x y z
N VAL A 1 -18.45 -0.22 -8.76
CA VAL A 1 -19.28 0.81 -8.08
C VAL A 1 -18.66 2.19 -8.34
N GLY A 2 -19.37 3.07 -9.03
CA GLY A 2 -19.21 4.55 -9.01
C GLY A 2 -17.87 5.18 -9.46
N SER A 3 -17.43 5.01 -10.70
CA SER A 3 -16.18 5.58 -11.24
C SER A 3 -16.27 7.03 -11.77
N SER A 4 -17.33 7.79 -11.45
CA SER A 4 -17.41 9.19 -11.89
C SER A 4 -16.86 10.13 -10.82
N ARG A 5 -16.04 11.11 -11.25
CA ARG A 5 -15.56 12.20 -10.38
C ARG A 5 -16.71 12.91 -9.65
N SER A 6 -17.92 12.91 -10.21
CA SER A 6 -19.11 13.48 -9.60
C SER A 6 -19.58 12.72 -8.36
N VAL A 7 -19.45 11.39 -8.30
CA VAL A 7 -19.86 10.59 -7.13
C VAL A 7 -18.91 10.83 -5.96
N ILE A 8 -17.60 10.84 -6.17
CA ILE A 8 -16.62 11.14 -5.11
C ILE A 8 -16.76 12.59 -4.63
N ARG A 9 -17.00 13.54 -5.53
CA ARG A 9 -17.24 14.95 -5.16
C ARG A 9 -18.53 15.12 -4.34
N LYS A 10 -19.57 14.35 -4.67
CA LYS A 10 -20.86 14.36 -3.98
C LYS A 10 -20.78 13.70 -2.60
N ILE A 11 -20.09 12.56 -2.48
CA ILE A 11 -19.77 11.91 -1.19
C ILE A 11 -18.94 12.87 -0.31
N SER A 12 -17.96 13.57 -0.90
CA SER A 12 -17.15 14.57 -0.21
C SER A 12 -17.96 15.79 0.22
N SER A 13 -18.86 16.33 -0.61
CA SER A 13 -19.65 17.51 -0.27
C SER A 13 -20.79 17.22 0.71
N GLU A 14 -21.41 16.05 0.65
CA GLU A 14 -22.54 15.68 1.51
C GLU A 14 -22.10 15.14 2.88
N GLY A 15 -20.92 14.51 2.96
CA GLY A 15 -20.35 14.05 4.24
C GLY A 15 -19.75 15.18 5.11
N ASN A 16 -19.26 16.25 4.49
CA ASN A 16 -18.40 17.25 5.13
C ASN A 16 -19.03 18.10 6.26
N VAL A 17 -20.37 18.11 6.40
CA VAL A 17 -21.03 18.93 7.45
C VAL A 17 -21.87 18.09 8.42
N LYS A 18 -22.57 17.05 7.94
CA LYS A 18 -23.48 16.26 8.79
C LYS A 18 -22.79 15.21 9.66
N LEU A 19 -21.61 14.74 9.28
CA LEU A 19 -20.89 13.68 10.01
C LEU A 19 -19.75 14.22 10.88
N ARG A 20 -19.46 15.51 10.76
CA ARG A 20 -18.48 16.19 11.60
C ARG A 20 -19.02 16.26 13.03
N ARG A 21 -18.21 15.87 14.01
CA ARG A 21 -18.59 15.84 15.43
C ARG A 21 -18.16 17.08 16.19
N ASP A 22 -17.15 17.78 15.66
CA ASP A 22 -16.61 19.00 16.25
C ASP A 22 -16.00 19.91 15.16
N ASP A 23 -16.04 21.22 15.37
CA ASP A 23 -15.43 22.22 14.48
C ASP A 23 -13.89 22.18 14.48
N ASP A 24 -13.29 21.54 15.48
CA ASP A 24 -11.91 21.11 15.44
C ASP A 24 -11.80 19.74 14.73
N LEU A 25 -10.97 19.67 13.68
CA LEU A 25 -10.83 18.45 12.88
C LEU A 25 -10.22 17.30 13.67
N GLU A 26 -9.21 17.57 14.50
CA GLU A 26 -8.55 16.53 15.29
C GLU A 26 -9.53 15.97 16.33
N LYS A 27 -10.22 16.85 17.04
CA LYS A 27 -11.23 16.46 18.03
C LYS A 27 -12.36 15.67 17.39
N SER A 28 -12.83 16.09 16.21
CA SER A 28 -13.82 15.33 15.44
C SER A 28 -13.33 13.94 15.04
N LEU A 29 -12.07 13.80 14.62
CA LEU A 29 -11.49 12.49 14.26
C LEU A 29 -11.34 11.58 15.48
N ARG A 30 -10.92 12.14 16.63
CA ARG A 30 -10.81 11.39 17.89
C ARG A 30 -12.18 10.90 18.38
N GLN A 31 -13.21 11.72 18.28
CA GLN A 31 -14.59 11.33 18.59
C GLN A 31 -15.09 10.22 17.66
N LEU A 32 -14.86 10.35 16.35
CA LEU A 32 -15.19 9.30 15.38
C LEU A 32 -14.49 7.97 15.70
N LYS A 33 -13.21 8.02 16.10
CA LYS A 33 -12.48 6.82 16.53
C LYS A 33 -13.14 6.17 17.75
N SER A 34 -13.48 6.94 18.79
CA SER A 34 -14.18 6.42 19.98
C SER A 34 -15.51 5.78 19.61
N GLU A 35 -16.32 6.46 18.79
CA GLU A 35 -17.63 5.95 18.35
C GLU A 35 -17.50 4.63 17.58
N GLN A 36 -16.49 4.49 16.71
CA GLN A 36 -16.25 3.24 15.99
C GLN A 36 -15.91 2.09 16.96
N THR A 37 -15.03 2.36 17.92
CA THR A 37 -14.63 1.39 18.95
C THR A 37 -15.82 0.94 19.80
N GLU A 38 -16.66 1.86 20.25
CA GLU A 38 -17.74 1.56 21.19
C GLU A 38 -18.98 0.95 20.51
N LYS A 39 -19.33 1.41 19.31
CA LYS A 39 -20.64 1.10 18.69
C LYS A 39 -20.56 0.05 17.59
N LEU A 40 -19.49 0.07 16.79
CA LEU A 40 -19.39 -0.76 15.59
C LEU A 40 -18.56 -2.02 15.80
N PHE A 41 -17.55 -1.95 16.67
CA PHE A 41 -16.63 -3.06 16.92
C PHE A 41 -16.45 -3.35 18.43
N PRO A 42 -17.53 -3.51 19.20
CA PRO A 42 -17.43 -3.74 20.64
C PRO A 42 -16.71 -5.07 20.92
N GLY A 43 -15.65 -5.03 21.73
CA GLY A 43 -14.94 -6.24 22.18
C GLY A 43 -13.97 -6.87 21.17
N GLU A 44 -13.74 -6.25 20.01
CA GLU A 44 -12.67 -6.68 19.11
C GLU A 44 -11.28 -6.34 19.69
N GLN A 45 -10.28 -7.20 19.48
CA GLN A 45 -8.90 -6.91 19.88
C GLN A 45 -8.32 -5.70 19.13
N ILE A 46 -8.79 -5.46 17.90
CA ILE A 46 -8.52 -4.27 17.11
C ILE A 46 -9.83 -3.50 17.00
N THR A 47 -9.96 -2.44 17.79
CA THR A 47 -11.21 -1.68 17.83
C THR A 47 -11.23 -0.62 16.74
N GLY A 48 -12.32 -0.58 15.97
CA GLY A 48 -12.55 0.44 14.96
C GLY A 48 -11.80 0.22 13.63
N TYR A 49 -12.08 1.10 12.66
CA TYR A 49 -11.35 1.15 11.40
C TYR A 49 -10.20 2.15 11.46
N LEU A 50 -10.39 3.28 12.15
CA LEU A 50 -9.36 4.32 12.32
C LEU A 50 -8.43 3.97 13.48
N GLN A 51 -7.18 3.63 13.16
CA GLN A 51 -6.21 3.09 14.13
C GLN A 51 -5.25 4.15 14.66
N GLU A 52 -4.83 5.10 13.83
CA GLU A 52 -3.94 6.19 14.24
C GLU A 52 -4.37 7.52 13.62
N ILE A 53 -4.18 8.59 14.40
CA ILE A 53 -4.38 9.98 13.99
C ILE A 53 -3.12 10.75 14.34
N SER A 54 -2.47 11.33 13.33
CA SER A 54 -1.39 12.31 13.44
C SER A 54 -1.79 13.55 12.64
N ILE A 55 -1.59 14.74 13.21
CA ILE A 55 -1.99 16.02 12.60
C ILE A 55 -0.83 16.73 11.90
N ASP A 56 0.41 16.49 12.33
CA ASP A 56 1.60 17.13 11.77
C ASP A 56 2.79 16.16 11.67
N PRO A 57 3.11 15.65 10.46
CA PRO A 57 2.30 15.75 9.26
C PRO A 57 0.97 14.98 9.41
N LEU A 58 -0.08 15.46 8.73
CA LEU A 58 -1.39 14.82 8.70
C LEU A 58 -1.25 13.39 8.16
N ARG A 59 -1.52 12.40 9.02
CA ARG A 59 -1.54 10.97 8.71
C ARG A 59 -2.70 10.31 9.44
N LEU A 60 -3.51 9.57 8.70
CA LEU A 60 -4.58 8.73 9.23
C LEU A 60 -4.30 7.29 8.78
N ILE A 61 -4.13 6.37 9.71
CA ILE A 61 -3.90 4.96 9.41
C ILE A 61 -5.15 4.18 9.76
N CYS A 62 -5.62 3.37 8.82
CA CYS A 62 -6.86 2.63 8.94
C CYS A 62 -6.69 1.16 8.55
N PHE A 63 -7.23 0.26 9.36
CA PHE A 63 -7.37 -1.16 9.10
C PHE A 63 -8.34 -1.78 10.13
N THR A 64 -8.84 -2.98 9.84
CA THR A 64 -9.78 -3.72 10.71
C THR A 64 -9.15 -5.02 11.21
N ALA A 65 -9.77 -5.64 12.21
CA ALA A 65 -9.42 -7.00 12.62
C ALA A 65 -9.50 -8.00 11.45
N GLY A 66 -10.51 -7.86 10.59
CA GLY A 66 -10.66 -8.67 9.37
C GLY A 66 -9.50 -8.52 8.38
N GLY A 67 -8.99 -7.30 8.19
CA GLY A 67 -7.81 -7.04 7.35
C GLY A 67 -6.55 -7.72 7.90
N ILE A 68 -6.33 -7.62 9.21
CA ILE A 68 -5.22 -8.30 9.90
C ILE A 68 -5.36 -9.83 9.84
N ALA A 69 -6.57 -10.37 9.98
CA ALA A 69 -6.83 -11.80 9.86
C ALA A 69 -6.64 -12.34 8.45
N ALA A 70 -7.10 -11.61 7.43
CA ALA A 70 -6.83 -11.93 6.03
C ALA A 70 -5.33 -11.93 5.75
N TYR A 71 -4.61 -10.93 6.24
CA TYR A 71 -3.15 -10.86 6.13
C TYR A 71 -2.48 -12.09 6.76
N HIS A 72 -2.82 -12.40 8.01
CA HIS A 72 -2.29 -13.55 8.74
C HIS A 72 -2.43 -14.86 7.95
N LYS A 73 -3.61 -15.08 7.36
CA LYS A 73 -3.95 -16.33 6.70
C LYS A 73 -3.28 -16.49 5.33
N PHE A 74 -3.08 -15.39 4.60
CA PHE A 74 -2.81 -15.46 3.16
C PHE A 74 -1.57 -14.72 2.68
N ALA A 75 -0.99 -13.80 3.47
CA ALA A 75 0.10 -12.98 2.99
C ALA A 75 1.31 -13.80 2.52
N SER A 76 1.63 -14.92 3.17
CA SER A 76 2.77 -15.78 2.78
C SER A 76 2.58 -16.53 1.45
N THR A 77 1.37 -16.58 0.89
CA THR A 77 1.06 -17.36 -0.31
C THR A 77 0.52 -16.52 -1.47
N ILE A 78 -0.01 -15.33 -1.18
CA ILE A 78 -0.62 -14.45 -2.18
C ILE A 78 0.21 -13.19 -2.39
N PRO A 79 0.44 -12.76 -3.65
CA PRO A 79 1.03 -11.46 -3.94
C PRO A 79 0.20 -10.31 -3.38
N LEU A 80 0.88 -9.36 -2.74
CA LEU A 80 0.28 -8.11 -2.31
C LEU A 80 0.56 -7.01 -3.33
N SER A 81 -0.27 -5.98 -3.32
CA SER A 81 -0.04 -4.77 -4.09
C SER A 81 -0.25 -3.55 -3.20
N TRP A 82 0.58 -2.52 -3.38
CA TRP A 82 0.32 -1.22 -2.80
C TRP A 82 0.41 -0.12 -3.84
N ASP A 83 -0.41 0.91 -3.65
CA ASP A 83 -0.45 2.06 -4.53
C ASP A 83 -0.78 3.32 -3.73
N ALA A 84 -0.42 4.48 -4.30
CA ALA A 84 -0.81 5.79 -3.82
C ALA A 84 -1.59 6.54 -4.91
N THR A 85 -2.89 6.68 -4.72
CA THR A 85 -3.68 7.61 -5.53
C THR A 85 -3.56 9.02 -4.95
N GLY A 86 -2.71 9.84 -5.56
CA GLY A 86 -2.59 11.25 -5.21
C GLY A 86 -3.69 12.07 -5.88
N GLY A 87 -4.77 12.42 -5.16
CA GLY A 87 -5.89 13.13 -5.80
C GLY A 87 -6.86 13.87 -4.89
N ILE A 88 -6.74 13.77 -3.57
CA ILE A 88 -7.66 14.48 -2.68
C ILE A 88 -7.04 15.86 -2.40
N ILE A 89 -7.37 16.83 -3.25
CA ILE A 89 -7.00 18.23 -3.03
C ILE A 89 -7.95 18.81 -1.99
N VAL A 90 -7.46 19.02 -0.77
CA VAL A 90 -8.19 19.77 0.24
C VAL A 90 -7.83 21.25 0.10
N ASN A 91 -8.84 22.08 -0.18
CA ASN A 91 -8.73 23.55 -0.23
C ASN A 91 -7.66 24.11 -1.19
N ARG A 92 -7.47 23.52 -2.38
CA ARG A 92 -6.58 23.99 -3.48
C ARG A 92 -5.10 24.19 -3.11
N LYS A 93 -4.66 23.87 -1.88
CA LYS A 93 -3.30 24.15 -1.37
C LYS A 93 -2.53 22.93 -0.92
N LYS A 94 -3.18 21.88 -0.39
CA LYS A 94 -2.51 20.67 0.10
C LYS A 94 -3.05 19.41 -0.58
N ARG A 95 -2.14 18.59 -1.09
CA ARG A 95 -2.44 17.29 -1.71
C ARG A 95 -2.41 16.22 -0.64
N ILE A 96 -3.52 15.53 -0.43
CA ILE A 96 -3.56 14.32 0.38
C ILE A 96 -3.44 13.12 -0.55
N PHE A 97 -2.54 12.21 -0.18
CA PHE A 97 -2.33 10.93 -0.82
C PHE A 97 -3.15 9.87 -0.11
N TYR A 98 -3.85 9.05 -0.89
CA TYR A 98 -4.52 7.84 -0.42
C TYR A 98 -3.64 6.65 -0.77
N TYR A 99 -3.15 5.95 0.25
CA TYR A 99 -2.38 4.73 0.14
C TYR A 99 -3.26 3.53 0.49
N GLU A 100 -3.13 2.46 -0.27
CA GLU A 100 -3.86 1.22 -0.03
C GLU A 100 -2.92 0.04 -0.18
N LEU A 101 -2.95 -0.87 0.80
CA LEU A 101 -2.34 -2.18 0.72
C LEU A 101 -3.46 -3.17 0.40
N THR A 102 -3.34 -3.85 -0.72
CA THR A 102 -4.33 -4.80 -1.22
C THR A 102 -3.74 -6.19 -1.35
N MET A 103 -4.60 -7.16 -1.15
CA MET A 103 -4.35 -8.56 -1.45
C MET A 103 -5.08 -8.94 -2.74
N SER A 104 -4.39 -9.67 -3.60
CA SER A 104 -4.99 -10.19 -4.82
C SER A 104 -6.13 -11.16 -4.48
N SER A 105 -7.17 -11.19 -5.32
CA SER A 105 -8.26 -12.16 -5.17
C SER A 105 -7.72 -13.59 -5.27
N LEU A 106 -8.25 -14.48 -4.43
CA LEU A 106 -8.06 -15.93 -4.55
C LEU A 106 -8.71 -16.50 -5.82
N ASP A 107 -9.85 -15.93 -6.20
CA ASP A 107 -10.59 -16.32 -7.40
C ASP A 107 -10.05 -15.58 -8.62
N LYS A 108 -9.88 -16.30 -9.73
CA LYS A 108 -9.51 -15.69 -11.01
C LYS A 108 -10.55 -14.65 -11.44
N GLY A 109 -10.12 -13.40 -11.54
CA GLY A 109 -11.00 -12.27 -11.91
C GLY A 109 -11.82 -11.69 -10.76
N GLY A 110 -11.65 -12.18 -9.53
CA GLY A 110 -12.27 -11.59 -8.35
C GLY A 110 -11.64 -10.25 -7.98
N SER A 111 -12.35 -9.49 -7.14
CA SER A 111 -11.90 -8.16 -6.69
C SER A 111 -10.78 -8.26 -5.65
N SER A 112 -9.80 -7.37 -5.73
CA SER A 112 -8.76 -7.24 -4.71
C SER A 112 -9.36 -6.85 -3.36
N LEU A 113 -8.79 -7.39 -2.28
CA LEU A 113 -9.21 -7.12 -0.91
C LEU A 113 -8.30 -6.05 -0.28
N PRO A 114 -8.81 -4.87 0.10
CA PRO A 114 -8.03 -3.89 0.84
C PRO A 114 -7.78 -4.39 2.28
N ILE A 115 -6.50 -4.40 2.68
CA ILE A 115 -6.03 -4.87 3.98
C ILE A 115 -5.79 -3.70 4.93
N ALA A 116 -5.12 -2.67 4.43
CA ALA A 116 -4.81 -1.47 5.20
C ALA A 116 -4.85 -0.25 4.28
N VAL A 117 -5.09 0.91 4.88
CA VAL A 117 -5.17 2.20 4.20
C VAL A 117 -4.42 3.25 5.01
N MET A 118 -3.77 4.19 4.33
CA MET A 118 -3.27 5.42 4.94
C MET A 118 -3.70 6.64 4.12
N LEU A 119 -4.14 7.70 4.79
CA LEU A 119 -4.20 9.04 4.23
C LEU A 119 -2.99 9.83 4.74
N SER A 120 -2.23 10.47 3.86
CA SER A 120 -1.10 11.31 4.28
C SER A 120 -1.00 12.61 3.47
N ALA A 121 -0.59 13.69 4.13
CA ALA A 121 -0.18 14.93 3.48
C ALA A 121 1.27 14.90 2.96
N SER A 122 2.04 13.87 3.33
CA SER A 122 3.41 13.62 2.88
C SER A 122 3.51 12.39 1.98
N HIS A 123 4.55 12.37 1.15
CA HIS A 123 4.91 11.25 0.29
C HIS A 123 6.40 10.97 0.40
N GLY A 124 6.77 10.28 1.48
CA GLY A 124 8.12 9.80 1.72
C GLY A 124 8.15 8.31 2.09
N THR A 125 9.32 7.70 1.92
CA THR A 125 9.56 6.30 2.32
C THR A 125 9.22 6.07 3.80
N MET A 126 9.59 7.01 4.68
CA MET A 126 9.34 6.91 6.11
C MET A 126 7.84 6.95 6.47
N ASP A 127 7.00 7.60 5.67
CA ASP A 127 5.55 7.59 5.89
C ASP A 127 4.97 6.19 5.67
N ILE A 128 5.45 5.50 4.64
CA ILE A 128 5.03 4.13 4.29
C ILE A 128 5.56 3.14 5.32
N ILE A 129 6.81 3.28 5.77
CA ILE A 129 7.37 2.45 6.84
C ILE A 129 6.60 2.64 8.13
N HIS A 130 6.31 3.88 8.53
CA HIS A 130 5.52 4.18 9.72
C HIS A 130 4.16 3.50 9.65
N TRP A 131 3.45 3.67 8.52
CA TRP A 131 2.18 2.99 8.28
C TRP A 131 2.25 1.48 8.45
N MET A 132 3.26 0.83 7.86
CA MET A 132 3.43 -0.61 7.96
C MET A 132 3.84 -1.05 9.38
N ASN A 133 4.64 -0.26 10.09
CA ASN A 133 5.00 -0.56 11.47
C ASN A 133 3.77 -0.54 12.39
N CYS A 134 2.87 0.43 12.25
CA CYS A 134 1.63 0.46 13.01
C CYS A 134 0.76 -0.78 12.73
N PHE A 135 0.71 -1.22 11.48
CA PHE A 135 0.03 -2.47 11.11
C PHE A 135 0.71 -3.70 11.73
N ILE A 136 2.04 -3.79 11.67
CA ILE A 136 2.84 -4.90 12.22
C ILE A 136 2.71 -4.97 13.75
N GLU A 137 2.73 -3.84 14.44
CA GLU A 137 2.55 -3.78 15.89
C GLU A 137 1.18 -4.31 16.30
N LYS A 138 0.12 -3.90 15.60
CA LYS A 138 -1.23 -4.43 15.83
C LYS A 138 -1.35 -5.90 15.47
N TYR A 139 -0.72 -6.35 14.40
CA TYR A 139 -0.64 -7.76 14.06
C TYR A 139 -0.01 -8.57 15.20
N LYS A 140 1.13 -8.12 15.74
CA LYS A 140 1.84 -8.80 16.85
C LYS A 140 1.02 -8.82 18.14
N GLN A 141 0.23 -7.79 18.40
CA GLN A 141 -0.70 -7.76 19.54
C GLN A 141 -1.77 -8.86 19.42
N VAL A 142 -2.26 -9.14 18.22
CA VAL A 142 -3.34 -10.13 17.98
C VAL A 142 -2.81 -11.56 17.89
N TYR A 143 -1.75 -11.79 17.12
CA TYR A 143 -1.24 -13.14 16.82
C TYR A 143 0.00 -13.54 17.63
N GLY A 144 0.39 -12.69 18.60
CA GLY A 144 1.54 -12.89 19.47
C GLY A 144 2.88 -12.57 18.80
N TYR A 145 3.91 -12.39 19.63
CA TYR A 145 5.29 -12.20 19.20
C TYR A 145 6.00 -13.51 18.82
N THR A 146 5.32 -14.65 19.00
CA THR A 146 5.85 -15.99 18.73
C THR A 146 5.82 -16.35 17.24
N ASN A 147 4.85 -15.81 16.49
CA ASN A 147 4.75 -16.02 15.06
C ASN A 147 5.53 -14.91 14.33
N PRO A 148 6.43 -15.26 13.38
CA PRO A 148 7.07 -14.26 12.54
C PRO A 148 6.01 -13.53 11.71
N PHE A 149 6.22 -12.23 11.49
CA PHE A 149 5.34 -11.46 10.62
C PHE A 149 5.36 -12.08 9.20
N PRO A 150 4.19 -12.45 8.62
CA PRO A 150 4.11 -13.08 7.32
C PRO A 150 4.77 -12.22 6.25
N LYS A 151 5.63 -12.83 5.43
CA LYS A 151 6.31 -12.15 4.34
C LYS A 151 5.69 -12.59 3.02
N PRO A 152 5.19 -11.66 2.19
CA PRO A 152 4.63 -12.03 0.91
C PRO A 152 5.71 -12.49 -0.06
N PRO A 153 5.41 -13.42 -0.98
CA PRO A 153 6.38 -13.83 -2.00
C PRO A 153 6.74 -12.65 -2.91
N VAL A 154 5.74 -11.81 -3.23
CA VAL A 154 5.90 -10.63 -4.09
C VAL A 154 5.04 -9.50 -3.53
N ILE A 155 5.58 -8.28 -3.56
CA ILE A 155 4.79 -7.06 -3.41
C ILE A 155 4.90 -6.20 -4.68
N HIS A 156 3.76 -5.95 -5.31
CA HIS A 156 3.67 -5.10 -6.49
C HIS A 156 3.49 -3.65 -6.09
N SER A 157 4.20 -2.77 -6.79
CA SER A 157 4.13 -1.34 -6.60
C SER A 157 4.10 -0.60 -7.92
N ASP A 158 3.53 0.58 -7.91
CA ASP A 158 3.85 1.58 -8.91
C ASP A 158 5.32 1.98 -8.82
N ARG A 159 5.91 2.45 -9.93
CA ARG A 159 7.36 2.71 -10.08
C ARG A 159 7.88 3.87 -9.19
N ALA A 160 7.16 4.28 -8.15
CA ALA A 160 7.64 5.27 -7.21
C ALA A 160 8.72 4.65 -6.31
N LEU A 161 9.90 5.28 -6.29
CA LEU A 161 11.06 4.81 -5.52
C LEU A 161 10.75 4.64 -4.03
N VAL A 162 9.84 5.45 -3.49
CA VAL A 162 9.41 5.36 -2.08
C VAL A 162 8.79 4.01 -1.74
N PHE A 163 8.03 3.40 -2.67
CA PHE A 163 7.46 2.07 -2.47
C PHE A 163 8.53 1.00 -2.55
N LEU A 164 9.47 1.11 -3.49
CA LEU A 164 10.55 0.12 -3.61
C LEU A 164 11.40 0.09 -2.33
N LEU A 165 11.84 1.27 -1.86
CA LEU A 165 12.63 1.39 -0.64
C LEU A 165 11.87 0.92 0.60
N ALA A 166 10.62 1.34 0.76
CA ALA A 166 9.81 0.91 1.90
C ALA A 166 9.56 -0.61 1.86
N GLY A 167 9.33 -1.19 0.68
CA GLY A 167 9.10 -2.62 0.53
C GLY A 167 10.31 -3.44 0.94
N ILE A 168 11.50 -3.01 0.52
CA ILE A 168 12.76 -3.65 0.91
C ILE A 168 12.92 -3.57 2.44
N GLN A 169 12.73 -2.40 3.04
CA GLN A 169 12.91 -2.22 4.48
C GLN A 169 11.88 -3.00 5.32
N VAL A 170 10.61 -3.02 4.90
CA VAL A 170 9.52 -3.67 5.64
C VAL A 170 9.62 -5.20 5.55
N PHE A 171 9.90 -5.75 4.35
CA PHE A 171 9.83 -7.20 4.13
C PHE A 171 11.19 -7.90 4.12
N ASN A 172 12.26 -7.20 3.76
CA ASN A 172 13.59 -7.77 3.59
C ASN A 172 14.58 -7.39 4.69
N GLY A 173 14.17 -6.58 5.67
CA GLY A 173 14.97 -6.27 6.85
C GLY A 173 16.13 -5.31 6.55
N ASP A 174 17.36 -5.78 6.77
CA ASP A 174 18.60 -5.00 6.61
C ASP A 174 19.13 -4.93 5.17
N GLU A 175 18.38 -5.47 4.20
CA GLU A 175 18.75 -5.43 2.80
C GLU A 175 18.76 -3.97 2.29
N THR A 176 19.88 -3.53 1.70
CA THR A 176 19.97 -2.25 1.01
C THR A 176 19.47 -2.38 -0.43
N MET A 177 19.17 -1.26 -1.10
CA MET A 177 18.79 -1.27 -2.51
C MET A 177 19.86 -1.93 -3.40
N ASP A 178 21.14 -1.67 -3.16
CA ASP A 178 22.22 -2.26 -3.95
C ASP A 178 22.28 -3.78 -3.76
N ARG A 179 22.21 -4.26 -2.51
CA ARG A 179 22.16 -5.70 -2.20
C ARG A 179 20.93 -6.37 -2.81
N TYR A 180 19.80 -5.67 -2.83
CA TYR A 180 18.57 -6.13 -3.46
C TYR A 180 18.74 -6.28 -4.98
N ILE A 181 19.32 -5.29 -5.65
CA ILE A 181 19.58 -5.32 -7.10
C ILE A 181 20.53 -6.47 -7.45
N GLU A 182 21.63 -6.63 -6.69
CA GLU A 182 22.56 -7.74 -6.86
C GLU A 182 21.88 -9.10 -6.69
N ARG A 183 20.98 -9.22 -5.70
CA ARG A 183 20.18 -10.44 -5.51
C ARG A 183 19.27 -10.71 -6.70
N CYS A 184 18.53 -9.71 -7.18
CA CYS A 184 17.71 -9.85 -8.38
C CYS A 184 18.56 -10.30 -9.58
N TRP A 185 19.77 -9.76 -9.71
CA TRP A 185 20.70 -10.15 -10.77
C TRP A 185 21.12 -11.63 -10.67
N ARG A 186 21.47 -12.12 -9.47
CA ARG A 186 21.77 -13.54 -9.24
C ARG A 186 20.61 -14.45 -9.61
N ILE A 187 19.37 -14.05 -9.30
CA ILE A 187 18.15 -14.79 -9.66
C ILE A 187 18.02 -14.89 -11.18
N ILE A 188 18.16 -13.77 -11.90
CA ILE A 188 18.08 -13.72 -13.37
C ILE A 188 19.15 -14.60 -14.02
N GLN A 189 20.37 -14.58 -13.46
CA GLN A 189 21.49 -15.40 -13.94
C GLN A 189 21.38 -16.89 -13.57
N ARG A 190 20.33 -17.30 -12.83
CA ARG A 190 20.15 -18.67 -12.32
C ARG A 190 21.29 -19.16 -11.41
N VAL A 191 21.96 -18.24 -10.72
CA VAL A 191 23.01 -18.52 -9.72
C VAL A 191 22.57 -18.15 -8.29
N ALA A 192 21.27 -17.93 -8.10
CA ALA A 192 20.68 -17.61 -6.81
C ALA A 192 20.74 -18.79 -5.84
N THR A 193 20.96 -18.46 -4.57
CA THR A 193 20.85 -19.41 -3.46
C THR A 193 19.39 -19.68 -3.10
N LYS A 194 19.13 -20.74 -2.32
CA LYS A 194 17.77 -20.99 -1.77
C LYS A 194 17.26 -19.79 -0.97
N ARG A 195 18.13 -19.15 -0.18
CA ARG A 195 17.81 -17.96 0.60
C ARG A 195 17.39 -16.78 -0.28
N ASP A 196 18.02 -16.60 -1.44
CA ASP A 196 17.67 -15.51 -2.35
C ASP A 196 16.21 -15.62 -2.86
N LEU A 197 15.68 -16.85 -2.93
CA LEU A 197 14.32 -17.19 -3.39
C LEU A 197 13.27 -17.14 -2.27
N GLU A 198 13.69 -17.21 -0.99
CA GLU A 198 12.79 -17.15 0.18
C GLU A 198 12.46 -15.70 0.60
N ILE A 199 13.22 -14.71 0.11
CA ILE A 199 13.03 -13.30 0.44
C ILE A 199 12.02 -12.66 -0.53
N THR A 200 11.13 -11.82 0.02
CA THR A 200 10.14 -11.06 -0.76
C THR A 200 10.76 -10.33 -1.95
N VAL A 201 10.10 -10.47 -3.10
CA VAL A 201 10.42 -9.71 -4.31
C VAL A 201 9.59 -8.43 -4.32
N VAL A 202 10.27 -7.29 -4.29
CA VAL A 202 9.67 -5.96 -4.40
C VAL A 202 9.64 -5.59 -5.89
N HIS A 203 8.46 -5.73 -6.48
CA HIS A 203 8.28 -5.65 -7.93
C HIS A 203 7.70 -4.30 -8.34
N SER A 204 8.40 -3.58 -9.22
CA SER A 204 7.85 -2.42 -9.93
C SER A 204 6.97 -2.89 -11.08
N CYS A 205 5.72 -2.44 -11.13
CA CYS A 205 4.75 -2.79 -12.18
C CYS A 205 5.36 -2.67 -13.60
N LEU A 206 5.31 -3.77 -14.35
CA LEU A 206 5.90 -3.87 -15.69
C LEU A 206 5.17 -2.97 -16.69
N GLY A 207 3.86 -2.78 -16.55
CA GLY A 207 3.09 -1.86 -17.41
C GLY A 207 3.59 -0.42 -17.30
N HIS A 208 3.83 0.05 -16.07
CA HIS A 208 4.41 1.38 -15.82
C HIS A 208 5.86 1.47 -16.30
N PHE A 209 6.65 0.42 -16.12
CA PHE A 209 8.00 0.34 -16.67
C PHE A 209 8.00 0.50 -18.20
N MET A 210 7.21 -0.31 -18.90
CA MET A 210 7.13 -0.34 -20.36
C MET A 210 6.59 0.97 -20.95
N LYS A 211 5.59 1.58 -20.31
CA LYS A 211 5.10 2.91 -20.71
C LYS A 211 6.23 3.94 -20.72
N ASN A 212 7.07 3.95 -19.69
CA ASN A 212 8.19 4.89 -19.58
C ASN A 212 9.32 4.57 -20.55
N VAL A 213 9.65 3.28 -20.75
CA VAL A 213 10.63 2.86 -21.77
C VAL A 213 10.18 3.34 -23.15
N LYS A 214 8.90 3.12 -23.50
CA LYS A 214 8.33 3.62 -24.75
C LYS A 214 8.46 5.13 -24.87
N VAL A 215 8.06 5.89 -23.84
CA VAL A 215 8.14 7.36 -23.85
C VAL A 215 9.58 7.84 -24.06
N ASN A 216 10.56 7.26 -23.37
CA ASN A 216 11.96 7.66 -23.49
C ASN A 216 12.56 7.23 -24.83
N ALA A 217 12.30 6.01 -25.29
CA ALA A 217 12.77 5.55 -26.59
C ALA A 217 12.19 6.37 -27.75
N SER A 218 10.91 6.76 -27.68
CA SER A 218 10.30 7.63 -28.69
C SER A 218 10.91 9.04 -28.73
N LYS A 219 11.51 9.53 -27.63
CA LYS A 219 12.27 10.80 -27.63
C LYS A 219 13.60 10.66 -28.35
N VAL A 220 14.27 9.51 -28.21
CA VAL A 220 15.61 9.27 -28.74
C VAL A 220 15.58 8.82 -30.20
N LEU A 221 14.65 7.93 -30.56
CA LEU A 221 14.59 7.29 -31.89
C LEU A 221 13.75 8.07 -32.91
N GLY A 222 13.20 9.21 -32.52
CA GLY A 222 12.22 9.96 -33.32
C GLY A 222 10.87 9.23 -33.41
N LYS A 223 9.79 9.94 -33.78
CA LYS A 223 8.41 9.41 -33.83
C LYS A 223 8.18 8.27 -34.86
N LYS A 224 9.22 7.74 -35.51
CA LYS A 224 9.09 6.56 -36.36
C LYS A 224 8.70 5.37 -35.48
N GLN A 225 7.66 4.65 -35.90
CA GLN A 225 6.92 3.66 -35.12
C GLN A 225 7.85 2.68 -34.37
N VAL A 226 8.09 2.93 -33.09
CA VAL A 226 8.75 1.95 -32.22
C VAL A 226 7.68 0.95 -31.77
N SER A 227 7.62 -0.20 -32.45
CA SER A 227 6.81 -1.34 -32.04
C SER A 227 7.47 -2.01 -30.84
N PHE A 228 6.96 -1.75 -29.64
CA PHE A 228 7.37 -2.46 -28.42
C PHE A 228 6.51 -3.71 -28.24
N GLY A 229 7.09 -4.88 -28.51
CA GLY A 229 6.53 -6.18 -28.13
C GLY A 229 7.20 -6.69 -26.85
N MET A 230 6.41 -7.30 -25.96
CA MET A 230 6.93 -7.95 -24.76
C MET A 230 7.08 -9.44 -25.05
N TRP A 231 8.30 -9.94 -25.10
CA TRP A 231 8.56 -11.38 -25.03
C TRP A 231 8.57 -11.78 -23.55
N LEU A 232 7.49 -12.40 -23.09
CA LEU A 232 7.47 -13.04 -21.78
C LEU A 232 8.36 -14.28 -21.88
N MET A 233 9.57 -14.20 -21.32
CA MET A 233 10.36 -15.39 -21.03
C MET A 233 9.63 -16.15 -19.92
N ALA A 234 8.80 -17.12 -20.30
CA ALA A 234 8.35 -18.14 -19.37
C ALA A 234 9.57 -18.98 -18.99
N LEU A 235 9.94 -18.95 -17.71
CA LEU A 235 10.86 -19.91 -17.10
C LEU A 235 10.07 -21.08 -16.54
#